data_AF-A0A9D1WMS7-F1
#
_entry.id   AF-A0A9D1WMS7-F1
#
_cell.length_a   1.000
_cell.length_b   1.000
_cell.length_c   1.000
_cell.angle_alpha   90.00
_cell.angle_beta   90.00
_cell.angle_gamma   90.00
#
_symmetry.space_group_name_H-M   'P 1'
#
loop_
_entity.id
_entity.type
_entity.pdbx_description
1 polymer ?
#
loop_
_entity_poly.entity_id
_entity_poly.type
_entity_poly.pdbx_seq_one_letter_code
_entity_poly.pdbx_strand_id
1 'polypeptide(L)' 'ESGFGRSVADVMFELIEELHTLERKADQQQVEIRRLLFHLEDRLKPVDVVFLYQIIDWVGELSDRAERVGSRLQILTTR' A
#
# COMPACT_ATOMS: atom_id res chain seq x y z
N GLU A 1 8.09 -35.56 1.04
CA GLU A 1 7.51 -34.21 1.25
C GLU A 1 6.32 -34.05 0.32
N SER A 2 5.14 -33.82 0.89
CA SER A 2 3.87 -33.81 0.15
C SER A 2 3.84 -32.67 -0.87
N GLY A 3 3.43 -32.95 -2.11
CA GLY A 3 3.29 -31.96 -3.19
C GLY A 3 2.31 -30.81 -2.86
N PHE A 4 1.50 -30.93 -1.81
CA PHE A 4 0.64 -29.86 -1.29
C PHE A 4 1.42 -28.67 -0.72
N GLY A 5 2.55 -28.89 -0.06
CA GLY A 5 3.32 -27.79 0.57
C GLY A 5 3.96 -26.87 -0.46
N ARG A 6 4.36 -27.42 -1.62
CA ARG A 6 4.97 -26.65 -2.72
C ARG A 6 3.95 -25.74 -3.40
N SER A 7 2.74 -26.24 -3.67
CA SER A 7 1.65 -25.47 -4.29
C SER A 7 1.21 -24.26 -3.45
N VAL A 8 1.18 -24.36 -2.12
CA VAL A 8 0.78 -23.24 -1.26
C VAL A 8 1.86 -22.17 -1.19
N ALA A 9 3.13 -22.57 -1.21
CA ALA A 9 4.25 -21.63 -1.24
C ALA A 9 4.23 -20.81 -2.54
N ASP A 10 4.04 -21.47 -3.69
CA ASP A 10 4.00 -20.80 -5.00
C ASP A 10 2.88 -19.73 -5.06
N VAL A 11 1.68 -20.07 -4.60
CA VAL A 11 0.55 -19.11 -4.52
C VAL A 11 0.85 -17.93 -3.60
N MET A 12 1.52 -18.16 -2.46
CA MET A 12 1.88 -17.05 -1.58
C MET A 12 2.95 -16.14 -2.18
N PHE A 13 3.93 -16.69 -2.92
CA PHE A 13 4.88 -15.86 -3.65
C PHE A 13 4.18 -14.97 -4.69
N GLU A 14 3.23 -15.51 -5.44
CA GLU A 14 2.42 -14.72 -6.40
C GLU A 14 1.66 -13.58 -5.71
N LEU A 15 1.01 -13.86 -4.58
CA LEU A 15 0.27 -12.84 -3.81
C LEU A 15 1.17 -11.73 -3.26
N ILE A 16 2.40 -12.04 -2.87
CA ILE A 16 3.38 -11.06 -2.39
C ILE A 16 3.87 -10.16 -3.52
N GLU A 17 4.16 -10.73 -4.70
CA GLU A 17 4.53 -9.97 -5.89
C GLU A 17 3.40 -9.04 -6.36
N GLU A 18 2.15 -9.52 -6.27
CA GLU A 18 0.98 -8.69 -6.54
C GLU A 18 0.87 -7.55 -5.52
N LEU A 19 1.05 -7.84 -4.23
CA LEU A 19 1.03 -6.83 -3.17
C LEU A 19 2.09 -5.74 -3.38
N HIS A 20 3.33 -6.11 -3.71
CA HIS A 20 4.40 -5.15 -4.05
C HIS A 20 4.06 -4.30 -5.29
N THR A 21 3.36 -4.88 -6.26
CA THR A 21 2.94 -4.12 -7.45
C THR A 21 1.84 -3.12 -7.13
N LEU A 22 0.91 -3.51 -6.25
CA LEU A 22 -0.16 -2.63 -5.78
C LEU A 22 0.38 -1.51 -4.86
N GLU A 23 1.34 -1.81 -3.98
CA GLU A 23 1.98 -0.84 -3.09
C GLU A 23 2.71 0.25 -3.88
N ARG A 24 3.56 -0.12 -4.82
CA ARG A 24 4.21 0.83 -5.74
C ARG A 24 3.22 1.71 -6.50
N LYS A 25 2.07 1.15 -6.89
CA LYS A 25 1.01 1.92 -7.56
C LYS A 25 0.34 2.88 -6.60
N ALA A 26 0.05 2.46 -5.37
CA ALA A 26 -0.54 3.29 -4.33
C ALA A 26 0.38 4.48 -3.99
N ASP A 27 1.69 4.25 -3.85
CA ASP A 27 2.69 5.30 -3.63
C ASP A 27 2.70 6.35 -4.74
N GLN A 28 2.71 5.88 -6.00
CA GLN A 28 2.65 6.76 -7.17
C GLN A 28 1.37 7.61 -7.16
N GLN A 29 0.22 7.00 -6.86
CA GLN A 29 -1.05 7.69 -6.77
C GLN A 29 -1.09 8.70 -5.61
N GLN A 30 -0.49 8.37 -4.47
CA GLN A 30 -0.38 9.28 -3.33
C GLN A 30 0.42 10.54 -3.69
N VAL A 31 1.54 10.38 -4.40
CA VAL A 31 2.33 11.52 -4.91
C VAL A 31 1.52 12.38 -5.86
N GLU A 32 0.80 11.76 -6.80
CA GLU A 32 -0.03 12.47 -7.77
C GLU A 32 -1.17 13.26 -7.10
N ILE A 33 -1.89 12.63 -6.15
CA ILE A 33 -2.97 13.29 -5.41
C ILE A 33 -2.44 14.45 -4.57
N ARG A 34 -1.30 14.29 -3.88
CA ARG A 34 -0.69 15.38 -3.11
C ARG A 34 -0.26 16.55 -3.99
N ARG A 35 0.24 16.29 -5.20
CA ARG A 35 0.56 17.34 -6.18
C ARG A 35 -0.69 18.06 -6.68
N LEU A 36 -1.76 17.33 -6.95
CA LEU A 36 -3.05 17.92 -7.33
C LEU A 36 -3.61 18.79 -6.20
N LEU A 37 -3.55 18.33 -4.95
CA LEU A 37 -3.95 19.11 -3.79
C LEU A 37 -3.12 20.39 -3.65
N PHE A 38 -1.79 20.28 -3.80
CA PHE A 38 -0.87 21.43 -3.76
C PHE A 38 -1.26 22.53 -4.76
N HIS A 39 -1.62 22.16 -5.99
CA HIS A 39 -2.10 23.12 -7.00
C HIS A 39 -3.44 23.76 -6.68
N LEU A 40 -4.22 23.19 -5.75
CA LEU A 40 -5.54 23.66 -5.35
C LEU A 40 -5.54 24.39 -4.00
N GLU A 41 -4.42 24.42 -3.27
CA GLU A 41 -4.36 24.97 -1.90
C GLU A 41 -4.87 26.41 -1.82
N ASP A 42 -4.47 27.27 -2.75
CA ASP A 42 -4.86 28.69 -2.81
C ASP A 42 -6.36 28.91 -3.05
N ARG A 43 -7.09 27.87 -3.48
CA ARG A 43 -8.51 27.92 -3.85
C ARG A 43 -9.42 27.28 -2.79
N LEU A 44 -8.84 26.68 -1.75
CA LEU A 44 -9.54 25.96 -0.70
C LEU A 44 -9.39 26.68 0.64
N LYS A 45 -10.27 26.36 1.61
CA LYS A 45 -10.09 26.87 2.96
C LYS A 45 -8.89 26.17 3.60
N PRO A 46 -8.04 26.87 4.36
CA PRO A 46 -6.84 26.27 4.97
C PRO A 46 -7.14 25.02 5.82
N VAL A 47 -8.26 25.04 6.56
CA VAL A 47 -8.68 23.90 7.38
C VAL A 47 -9.01 22.68 6.52
N ASP A 48 -9.71 22.88 5.40
CA ASP A 48 -10.08 21.80 4.48
C ASP A 48 -8.82 21.18 3.84
N VAL A 49 -7.84 22.00 3.44
CA VAL A 49 -6.56 21.54 2.90
C VAL A 49 -5.82 20.63 3.89
N VAL A 50 -5.74 21.03 5.15
CA VAL A 50 -5.07 20.24 6.20
C VAL A 50 -5.77 18.89 6.39
N PHE A 51 -7.10 18.86 6.43
CA PHE A 51 -7.85 17.61 6.54
C PHE A 51 -7.70 16.71 5.30
N LEU A 52 -7.65 17.28 4.10
CA LEU A 52 -7.41 16.51 2.88
C LEU A 52 -6.02 15.86 2.89
N TYR A 53 -4.97 16.57 3.34
CA TYR A 53 -3.66 15.96 3.53
C TYR A 53 -3.67 14.84 4.57
N GLN A 54 -4.38 15.00 5.69
CA GLN A 54 -4.52 13.94 6.69
C GLN A 54 -5.25 12.70 6.15
N ILE A 55 -6.31 12.88 5.36
CA ILE A 55 -7.03 11.77 4.75
C ILE A 55 -6.12 11.00 3.78
N ILE A 56 -5.35 11.71 2.95
CA ILE A 56 -4.37 11.07 2.05
C ILE A 56 -3.34 10.26 2.87
N ASP A 57 -2.88 10.81 4.00
CA ASP A 57 -1.92 10.16 4.88
C ASP A 57 -2.48 8.87 5.51
N TRP A 58 -3.72 8.91 6.00
CA TRP A 58 -4.38 7.74 6.59
C TRP A 58 -4.61 6.61 5.58
N VAL A 59 -4.87 6.95 4.32
CA VAL A 59 -4.98 5.96 3.24
C VAL A 59 -3.63 5.30 2.95
N GLY A 60 -2.54 6.09 2.97
CA GLY A 60 -1.17 5.57 2.90
C GLY A 60 -0.87 4.62 4.05
N GLU A 61 -1.14 5.03 5.29
CA GLU A 61 -0.88 4.21 6.48
C GLU A 61 -1.66 2.88 6.47
N LEU A 62 -2.89 2.88 5.93
CA LEU A 62 -3.66 1.65 5.74
C LEU A 62 -2.96 0.70 4.77
N SER A 63 -2.39 1.22 3.68
CA SER A 63 -1.64 0.45 2.69
C SER A 63 -0.38 -0.16 3.30
N ASP A 64 0.40 0.62 4.05
CA ASP A 64 1.61 0.14 4.73
C ASP A 64 1.30 -0.98 5.75
N ARG A 65 0.15 -0.91 6.41
CA ARG A 65 -0.29 -1.96 7.34
C ARG A 65 -0.57 -3.27 6.60
N ALA A 66 -1.19 -3.20 5.43
CA ALA A 66 -1.44 -4.38 4.61
C ALA A 66 -0.13 -5.00 4.11
N GLU A 67 0.82 -4.18 3.68
CA GLU A 67 2.15 -4.63 3.26
C GLU A 67 2.87 -5.40 4.38
N ARG A 68 2.92 -4.83 5.59
CA ARG A 68 3.57 -5.48 6.76
C ARG A 68 3.00 -6.85 7.09
N VAL A 69 1.69 -7.03 6.89
CA VAL A 69 1.05 -8.35 7.06
C VAL A 69 1.56 -9.32 6.00
N GLY A 70 1.64 -8.89 4.73
CA GLY A 70 2.22 -9.68 3.64
C GLY A 70 3.67 -10.08 3.90
N SER A 71 4.53 -9.15 4.30
CA SER A 71 5.94 -9.45 4.62
C SER A 71 6.06 -10.45 5.78
N ARG A 72 5.16 -10.37 6.78
CA ARG A 72 5.14 -11.33 7.89
C ARG A 72 4.77 -12.73 7.42
N LEU A 73 3.80 -12.86 6.51
CA LEU A 73 3.41 -14.14 5.93
C LEU A 73 4.55 -14.76 5.11
N GLN A 74 5.29 -13.94 4.34
CA GLN A 74 6.47 -14.40 3.60
C GLN A 74 7.51 -15.08 4.50
N ILE A 75 7.84 -14.43 5.62
CA ILE A 75 8.83 -14.94 6.59
C ILE A 75 8.38 -16.27 7.20
N LEU A 76 7.08 -16.44 7.47
CA LEU A 76 6.53 -17.66 8.05
C LEU A 76 6.53 -18.83 7.07
N THR A 77 6.42 -18.56 5.77
CA THR A 77 6.37 -19.60 4.72
C THR A 77 7.74 -20.01 4.19
N THR A 78 8.73 -19.14 4.34
CA THR A 78 10.12 -19.42 3.93
C THR A 78 10.86 -20.30 4.95
N ARG A 79 10.25 -20.56 6.12
CA ARG A 79 10.75 -21.48 7.16
C ARG A 79 10.13 -22.87 7.03
#